data_AF-A0A3D2J8G8-F1
#
_entry.id   AF-A0A3D2J8G8-F1
#
_cell.length_a   1.000
_cell.length_b   1.000
_cell.length_c   1.000
_cell.angle_alpha   90.00
_cell.angle_beta   90.00
_cell.angle_gamma   90.00
#
_symmetry.space_group_name_H-M   'P 1'
#
loop_
_entity.id
_entity.type
_entity.pdbx_description
1 polymer ?
#
loop_
_entity_poly.entity_id
_entity_poly.type
_entity_poly.pdbx_seq_one_letter_code
_entity_poly.pdbx_strand_id
1 'polypeptide(L)'
;TIDSTISVYTTVSGDLNDLEPAIKANLNKYLAIVDIGEYFKKIQVAATNNLNWSEKLSDGTDLADPIVSAQVEVAYPDYPGSLGTDNQPNLRTESSGFHYTTGQNDQSRPESLAVWTADDPRDIINISFLRLDNPLVGWDSDQVKLRKTIVFNGSDPRVELADGGTTFVKETTTKIHAPVITRDEVGYVFVRFMLDRVLPKDNITLTLTCSLGKRTDTITITRASQKNILWEIFSDKYLDTNSFVYDLQVEVTGP
;
A
#
# COMPACT_ATOMS: atom_id res chain seq x y z
N THR A 1 -21.40 25.22 12.29
CA THR A 1 -20.03 24.98 11.77
C THR A 1 -19.25 24.28 12.86
N ILE A 2 -19.21 22.95 12.80
CA ILE A 2 -18.43 22.10 13.72
C ILE A 2 -17.71 21.09 12.84
N ASP A 3 -16.64 21.57 12.21
CA ASP A 3 -15.53 20.72 11.77
C ASP A 3 -14.65 20.53 13.01
N SER A 4 -14.86 19.43 13.74
CA SER A 4 -14.00 19.09 14.88
C SER A 4 -13.48 17.68 14.72
N THR A 5 -12.18 17.59 14.42
CA THR A 5 -11.44 16.35 14.23
C THR A 5 -10.90 15.80 15.55
N ILE A 6 -10.98 14.49 15.73
CA ILE A 6 -10.47 13.76 16.89
C ILE A 6 -8.99 13.42 16.63
N SER A 7 -8.08 13.84 17.51
CA SER A 7 -6.66 13.43 17.44
C SER A 7 -6.34 12.32 18.46
N VAL A 8 -5.53 11.34 18.05
CA VAL A 8 -5.06 10.23 18.88
C VAL A 8 -3.76 10.64 19.59
N TYR A 9 -3.79 10.77 20.92
CA TYR A 9 -2.69 11.38 21.70
C TYR A 9 -1.79 10.41 22.48
N THR A 10 -1.93 9.09 22.34
CA THR A 10 -1.07 8.16 23.11
C THR A 10 -1.00 6.80 22.44
N THR A 11 0.18 6.42 21.95
CA THR A 11 0.52 5.03 21.66
C THR A 11 1.22 4.44 22.88
N VAL A 12 0.53 3.52 23.57
CA VAL A 12 1.21 2.53 24.41
C VAL A 12 1.53 1.37 23.47
N SER A 13 2.77 0.85 23.50
CA SER A 13 3.14 -0.33 22.73
C SER A 13 2.41 -1.56 23.30
N GLY A 14 1.24 -1.84 22.74
CA GLY A 14 0.42 -3.01 23.02
C GLY A 14 -0.33 -3.36 21.75
N ASP A 15 -0.76 -4.60 21.61
CA ASP A 15 -1.62 -4.97 20.50
C ASP A 15 -2.98 -4.25 20.64
N LEU A 16 -3.80 -4.25 19.58
CA LEU A 16 -5.14 -3.65 19.63
C LEU A 16 -6.05 -4.30 20.71
N ASN A 17 -5.70 -5.47 21.25
CA ASN A 17 -6.43 -6.13 22.34
C ASN A 17 -6.13 -5.49 23.71
N ASP A 18 -4.92 -4.96 23.91
CA ASP A 18 -4.52 -4.28 25.16
C ASP A 18 -5.24 -2.92 25.34
N LEU A 19 -5.62 -2.29 24.23
CA LEU A 19 -6.33 -1.01 24.23
C LEU A 19 -7.84 -1.15 24.34
N GLU A 20 -8.42 -2.30 23.96
CA GLU A 20 -9.87 -2.50 23.94
C GLU A 20 -10.54 -2.29 25.32
N PRO A 21 -10.00 -2.81 26.45
CA PRO A 21 -10.58 -2.57 27.78
C PRO A 21 -10.44 -1.11 28.21
N ALA A 22 -9.31 -0.48 27.89
CA ALA A 22 -9.03 0.91 28.28
C ALA A 22 -9.89 1.92 27.50
N ILE A 23 -10.15 1.63 26.22
CA ILE A 23 -11.07 2.39 25.35
C ILE A 23 -12.51 2.23 25.85
N LYS A 24 -12.96 1.00 26.14
CA LYS A 24 -14.31 0.75 26.70
C LYS A 24 -14.51 1.44 28.04
N ALA A 25 -13.49 1.47 28.90
CA ALA A 25 -13.56 2.09 30.22
C ALA A 25 -13.55 3.62 30.20
N ASN A 26 -13.00 4.25 29.14
CA ASN A 26 -12.85 5.69 29.04
C ASN A 26 -13.21 6.21 27.63
N LEU A 27 -14.37 5.78 27.12
CA LEU A 27 -14.87 6.11 25.78
C LEU A 27 -14.76 7.62 25.46
N ASN A 28 -15.14 8.48 26.40
CA ASN A 28 -15.15 9.93 26.23
C ASN A 28 -13.74 10.57 26.08
N LYS A 29 -12.68 9.85 26.46
CA LYS A 29 -11.29 10.32 26.34
C LYS A 29 -10.70 9.99 24.97
N TYR A 30 -11.16 8.91 24.34
CA TYR A 30 -10.57 8.38 23.10
C TYR A 30 -11.49 8.58 21.88
N LEU A 31 -12.79 8.75 22.10
CA LEU A 31 -13.77 9.14 21.10
C LEU A 31 -14.37 10.47 21.55
N ALA A 32 -14.15 11.54 20.80
CA ALA A 32 -15.06 12.67 20.89
C ALA A 32 -16.39 12.20 20.31
N ILE A 33 -17.31 11.78 21.18
CA ILE A 33 -18.70 11.58 20.80
C ILE A 33 -19.25 12.99 20.56
N VAL A 34 -19.15 13.48 19.33
CA VAL A 34 -20.01 14.58 18.88
C VAL A 34 -21.39 13.93 18.72
N ASP A 35 -22.28 14.18 19.67
CA ASP A 35 -23.67 13.77 19.55
C ASP A 35 -24.34 14.66 18.49
N ILE A 36 -24.32 14.18 17.25
CA ILE A 36 -25.01 14.78 16.10
C ILE A 36 -26.37 14.07 15.91
N GLY A 37 -27.04 13.70 17.00
CA GLY A 37 -28.37 13.08 16.96
C GLY A 37 -28.40 11.67 16.37
N GLU A 38 -29.50 10.97 16.63
CA GLU A 38 -29.74 9.57 16.24
C GLU A 38 -29.72 9.31 14.71
N TYR A 39 -29.63 10.37 13.90
CA TYR A 39 -29.87 10.37 12.45
C TYR A 39 -28.62 10.61 11.58
N PHE A 40 -27.48 11.03 12.15
CA PHE A 40 -26.24 11.21 11.38
C PHE A 40 -25.23 10.10 11.67
N LYS A 41 -25.36 8.98 10.95
CA LYS A 41 -24.33 7.93 10.94
C LYS A 41 -23.42 8.15 9.74
N LYS A 42 -22.11 8.13 9.96
CA LYS A 42 -21.11 8.16 8.87
C LYS A 42 -20.48 6.78 8.73
N ILE A 43 -20.16 6.42 7.49
CA ILE A 43 -19.16 5.39 7.21
C ILE A 43 -17.83 6.11 7.05
N GLN A 44 -16.80 5.65 7.76
CA GLN A 44 -15.45 6.20 7.69
C GLN A 44 -14.50 5.08 7.31
N VAL A 45 -13.68 5.33 6.29
CA VAL A 45 -12.58 4.46 5.90
C VAL A 45 -11.28 5.17 6.25
N ALA A 46 -10.49 4.56 7.13
CA ALA A 46 -9.19 5.04 7.56
C ALA A 46 -8.10 4.19 6.91
N ALA A 47 -7.69 4.60 5.71
CA ALA A 47 -6.72 3.86 4.93
C ALA A 47 -5.30 4.20 5.38
N THR A 48 -4.42 3.20 5.29
CA THR A 48 -2.99 3.32 5.59
C THR A 48 -2.17 2.66 4.49
N ASN A 49 -0.88 2.95 4.41
CA ASN A 49 0.04 2.23 3.53
C ASN A 49 1.19 1.62 4.36
N ASN A 50 1.72 0.51 3.87
CA ASN A 50 2.89 -0.17 4.42
C ASN A 50 3.95 -0.37 3.32
N LEU A 51 4.16 0.66 2.50
CA LEU A 51 5.10 0.64 1.38
C LEU A 51 6.49 1.10 1.83
N ASN A 52 7.54 0.53 1.23
CA ASN A 52 8.92 0.93 1.55
C ASN A 52 9.39 2.05 0.61
N TRP A 53 9.09 3.29 0.98
CA TRP A 53 9.41 4.47 0.18
C TRP A 53 10.91 4.79 0.12
N SER A 54 11.65 4.46 1.18
CA SER A 54 13.10 4.65 1.23
C SER A 54 13.69 3.86 2.38
N GLU A 55 14.63 2.97 2.08
CA GLU A 55 15.44 2.30 3.09
C GLU A 55 16.86 2.16 2.57
N LYS A 56 17.83 2.64 3.35
CA LYS A 56 19.24 2.48 3.03
C LYS A 56 19.91 1.63 4.09
N LEU A 57 20.43 0.49 3.67
CA LEU A 57 21.18 -0.40 4.56
C LEU A 57 22.53 0.22 4.94
N SER A 58 23.13 -0.28 6.03
CA SER A 58 24.41 0.19 6.54
C SER A 58 25.59 -0.05 5.60
N ASP A 59 25.45 -0.96 4.62
CA ASP A 59 26.41 -1.20 3.55
C ASP A 59 26.22 -0.27 2.33
N GLY A 60 25.24 0.63 2.39
CA GLY A 60 24.93 1.60 1.34
C GLY A 60 23.91 1.14 0.31
N THR A 61 23.42 -0.11 0.40
CA THR A 61 22.37 -0.64 -0.48
C THR A 61 21.06 0.13 -0.31
N ASP A 62 20.44 0.50 -1.42
CA ASP A 62 19.12 1.11 -1.44
C ASP A 62 18.05 0.01 -1.64
N LEU A 63 17.13 -0.09 -0.70
CA LEU A 63 16.01 -1.05 -0.68
C LEU A 63 14.66 -0.37 -0.98
N ALA A 64 14.68 0.85 -1.56
CA ALA A 64 13.46 1.53 -1.95
C ALA A 64 12.68 0.76 -3.04
N ASP A 65 11.37 0.60 -2.80
CA ASP A 65 10.45 0.07 -3.79
C ASP A 65 10.40 1.02 -5.00
N PRO A 66 10.23 0.53 -6.25
CA PRO A 66 10.06 1.35 -7.46
C PRO A 66 8.70 2.07 -7.51
N ILE A 67 8.02 2.23 -6.38
CA ILE A 67 6.70 2.82 -6.29
C ILE A 67 6.85 4.35 -6.23
N VAL A 68 6.13 5.03 -7.11
CA VAL A 68 6.09 6.50 -7.19
C VAL A 68 4.93 7.05 -6.37
N SER A 69 3.79 6.36 -6.40
CA SER A 69 2.61 6.75 -5.63
C SER A 69 1.69 5.56 -5.39
N ALA A 70 0.93 5.60 -4.31
CA ALA A 70 -0.16 4.68 -4.06
C ALA A 70 -1.44 5.46 -3.76
N GLN A 71 -2.57 5.05 -4.33
CA GLN A 71 -3.85 5.72 -4.21
C GLN A 71 -4.90 4.77 -3.64
N VAL A 72 -5.81 5.31 -2.85
CA VAL A 72 -7.04 4.63 -2.46
C VAL A 72 -8.24 5.44 -2.90
N GLU A 73 -9.23 4.76 -3.48
CA GLU A 73 -10.56 5.29 -3.72
C GLU A 73 -11.56 4.42 -2.95
N VAL A 74 -12.57 5.06 -2.39
CA VAL A 74 -13.64 4.36 -1.68
C VAL A 74 -14.93 4.71 -2.38
N ALA A 75 -15.76 3.71 -2.66
CA ALA A 75 -17.10 3.91 -3.17
C ALA A 75 -18.12 3.33 -2.18
N TYR A 76 -19.18 4.10 -1.98
CA TYR A 76 -20.30 3.76 -1.12
C TYR A 76 -21.60 4.27 -1.77
N PRO A 77 -22.77 3.67 -1.50
CA PRO A 77 -24.02 4.13 -2.06
C PRO A 77 -24.28 5.61 -1.76
N ASP A 78 -24.70 6.35 -2.78
CA ASP A 78 -24.99 7.77 -2.65
C ASP A 78 -26.22 7.99 -1.77
N TYR A 79 -26.10 8.75 -0.69
CA TYR A 79 -27.18 8.93 0.29
C TYR A 79 -28.48 9.50 -0.31
N PRO A 80 -28.48 10.59 -1.12
CA PRO A 80 -29.70 11.13 -1.71
C PRO A 80 -30.28 10.29 -2.86
N GLY A 81 -29.54 9.31 -3.38
CA GLY A 81 -29.91 8.55 -4.58
C GLY A 81 -29.32 7.14 -4.56
N SER A 82 -29.59 6.39 -3.48
CA SER A 82 -28.86 5.16 -3.15
C SER A 82 -29.10 3.97 -4.08
N LEU A 83 -30.12 4.05 -4.94
CA LEU A 83 -30.45 3.04 -5.95
C LEU A 83 -30.37 3.64 -7.35
N GLY A 84 -29.73 2.91 -8.26
CA GLY A 84 -29.67 3.21 -9.68
C GLY A 84 -30.97 2.83 -10.40
N THR A 85 -31.03 3.14 -11.70
CA THR A 85 -32.18 2.83 -12.56
C THR A 85 -32.46 1.32 -12.70
N ASP A 86 -31.47 0.50 -12.37
CA ASP A 86 -31.49 -0.97 -12.38
C ASP A 86 -31.78 -1.57 -10.99
N ASN A 87 -32.14 -0.74 -10.00
CA ASN A 87 -32.37 -1.13 -8.61
C ASN A 87 -31.12 -1.74 -7.93
N GLN A 88 -29.92 -1.47 -8.47
CA GLN A 88 -28.64 -1.78 -7.82
C GLN A 88 -28.14 -0.57 -7.01
N PRO A 89 -27.21 -0.76 -6.05
CA PRO A 89 -26.60 0.34 -5.33
C PRO A 89 -25.94 1.34 -6.28
N ASN A 90 -26.35 2.61 -6.21
CA ASN A 90 -25.71 3.69 -6.96
C ASN A 90 -24.50 4.19 -6.18
N LEU A 91 -23.30 3.74 -6.55
CA LEU A 91 -22.08 4.04 -5.81
C LEU A 91 -21.51 5.40 -6.21
N ARG A 92 -21.27 6.25 -5.21
CA ARG A 92 -20.43 7.43 -5.34
C ARG A 92 -19.00 7.07 -4.91
N THR A 93 -18.05 7.32 -5.80
CA THR A 93 -16.62 7.14 -5.51
C THR A 93 -16.02 8.45 -5.02
N GLU A 94 -15.28 8.39 -3.92
CA GLU A 94 -14.41 9.45 -3.45
C GLU A 94 -12.95 9.02 -3.65
N SER A 95 -12.20 9.88 -4.32
CA SER A 95 -10.75 9.77 -4.53
C SER A 95 -9.96 10.79 -3.72
N SER A 96 -10.65 11.54 -2.84
CA SER A 96 -10.09 12.51 -1.93
C SER A 96 -10.43 12.17 -0.49
N GLY A 97 -9.60 12.65 0.44
CA GLY A 97 -9.77 12.44 1.87
C GLY A 97 -8.93 13.41 2.70
N PHE A 98 -9.10 13.31 4.01
CA PHE A 98 -8.31 14.06 4.98
C PHE A 98 -7.08 13.26 5.38
N HIS A 99 -5.91 13.89 5.31
CA HIS A 99 -4.64 13.25 5.63
C HIS A 99 -4.23 13.58 7.06
N TYR A 100 -3.94 12.54 7.84
CA TYR A 100 -3.51 12.66 9.23
C TYR A 100 -2.11 12.08 9.41
N THR A 101 -1.14 12.94 9.66
CA THR A 101 0.20 12.51 10.03
C THR A 101 0.24 12.17 11.52
N THR A 102 0.68 10.96 11.86
CA THR A 102 0.74 10.52 13.27
C THR A 102 1.62 11.47 14.09
N GLY A 103 1.09 11.95 15.22
CA GLY A 103 1.80 12.88 16.11
C GLY A 103 1.78 14.35 15.67
N GLN A 104 1.12 14.67 14.56
CA GLN A 104 0.85 16.05 14.14
C GLN A 104 -0.64 16.34 14.23
N ASN A 105 -0.99 17.55 14.66
CA ASN A 105 -2.37 18.03 14.67
C ASN A 105 -2.46 19.25 13.75
N ASP A 106 -2.84 19.03 12.50
CA ASP A 106 -3.19 20.10 11.58
C ASP A 106 -4.68 20.03 11.25
N GLN A 107 -5.47 20.77 12.02
CA GLN A 107 -6.92 20.86 11.84
C GLN A 107 -7.32 21.71 10.64
N SER A 108 -6.36 22.40 10.01
CA SER A 108 -6.59 23.27 8.86
C SER A 108 -6.22 22.61 7.53
N ARG A 109 -5.63 21.40 7.57
CA ARG A 109 -5.25 20.69 6.35
C ARG A 109 -6.50 20.41 5.51
N PRO A 110 -6.56 20.93 4.28
CA PRO A 110 -7.71 20.71 3.42
C PRO A 110 -7.77 19.25 2.99
N GLU A 111 -8.96 18.83 2.56
CA GLU A 111 -9.11 17.59 1.81
C GLU A 111 -8.23 17.62 0.55
N SER A 112 -7.55 16.51 0.27
CA SER A 112 -6.68 16.34 -0.90
C SER A 112 -6.88 14.96 -1.52
N LEU A 113 -6.26 14.72 -2.67
CA LEU A 113 -6.26 13.39 -3.31
C LEU A 113 -5.75 12.35 -2.32
N ALA A 114 -6.46 11.23 -2.23
CA ALA A 114 -6.19 10.13 -1.33
C ALA A 114 -4.99 9.29 -1.84
N VAL A 115 -3.82 9.91 -1.86
CA VAL A 115 -2.56 9.41 -2.42
C VAL A 115 -1.48 9.46 -1.35
N TRP A 116 -0.64 8.43 -1.31
CA TRP A 116 0.65 8.44 -0.63
C TRP A 116 1.78 8.52 -1.64
N THR A 117 2.81 9.24 -1.24
CA THR A 117 4.11 9.40 -1.91
C THR A 117 5.23 9.26 -0.89
N ALA A 118 6.48 9.43 -1.33
CA ALA A 118 7.63 9.47 -0.43
C ALA A 118 7.61 10.67 0.54
N ASP A 119 6.84 11.72 0.26
CA ASP A 119 6.76 12.94 1.08
C ASP A 119 5.78 12.78 2.26
N ASP A 120 4.76 11.94 2.11
CA ASP A 120 3.71 11.68 3.10
C ASP A 120 3.53 10.17 3.39
N PRO A 121 4.62 9.41 3.63
CA PRO A 121 4.61 7.94 3.60
C PRO A 121 3.86 7.30 4.76
N ARG A 122 3.46 8.07 5.79
CA ARG A 122 2.82 7.58 7.02
C ARG A 122 1.49 8.25 7.32
N ASP A 123 0.94 8.99 6.35
CA ASP A 123 -0.34 9.62 6.54
C ASP A 123 -1.44 8.55 6.65
N ILE A 124 -2.40 8.77 7.54
CA ILE A 124 -3.66 8.03 7.59
C ILE A 124 -4.65 8.85 6.79
N ILE A 125 -5.21 8.26 5.73
CA ILE A 125 -6.17 8.96 4.87
C ILE A 125 -7.58 8.56 5.30
N ASN A 126 -8.37 9.53 5.76
CA ASN A 126 -9.76 9.33 6.13
C ASN A 126 -10.69 9.77 5.00
N ILE A 127 -11.53 8.85 4.54
CA ILE A 127 -12.57 9.09 3.56
C ILE A 127 -13.90 8.75 4.22
N SER A 128 -14.91 9.62 4.09
CA SER A 128 -16.16 9.44 4.81
C SER A 128 -17.39 9.69 3.96
N PHE A 129 -18.44 8.92 4.24
CA PHE A 129 -19.74 8.98 3.57
C PHE A 129 -20.84 9.09 4.61
N LEU A 130 -21.99 9.62 4.21
CA LEU A 130 -23.22 9.44 4.97
C LEU A 130 -23.64 7.97 4.86
N ARG A 131 -23.88 7.33 6.00
CA ARG A 131 -24.32 5.94 6.07
C ARG A 131 -25.79 5.86 5.67
N LEU A 132 -26.16 4.78 4.97
CA LEU A 132 -27.56 4.47 4.72
C LEU A 132 -28.28 4.07 6.01
N ASP A 133 -29.52 4.53 6.17
CA ASP A 133 -30.36 4.17 7.31
C ASP A 133 -30.82 2.70 7.25
N ASN A 134 -30.96 2.14 6.05
CA ASN A 134 -31.35 0.76 5.80
C ASN A 134 -30.40 0.10 4.78
N PRO A 135 -30.16 -1.23 4.87
CA PRO A 135 -29.41 -1.95 3.86
C PRO A 135 -30.15 -1.94 2.51
N LEU A 136 -29.40 -2.03 1.42
CA LEU A 136 -29.96 -2.18 0.08
C LEU A 136 -29.93 -3.65 -0.33
N VAL A 137 -30.75 -4.02 -1.30
CA VAL A 137 -30.71 -5.39 -1.86
C VAL A 137 -29.32 -5.63 -2.45
N GLY A 138 -28.63 -6.65 -1.94
CA GLY A 138 -27.27 -7.00 -2.41
C GLY A 138 -26.14 -6.10 -1.90
N TRP A 139 -26.42 -5.19 -0.95
CA TRP A 139 -25.42 -4.32 -0.35
C TRP A 139 -25.65 -4.10 1.15
N ASP A 140 -24.73 -4.63 1.95
CA ASP A 140 -24.79 -4.45 3.39
C ASP A 140 -24.45 -3.01 3.78
N SER A 141 -25.07 -2.50 4.86
CA SER A 141 -24.94 -1.09 5.26
C SER A 141 -23.50 -0.66 5.60
N ASP A 142 -22.63 -1.61 5.93
CA ASP A 142 -21.21 -1.43 6.25
C ASP A 142 -20.28 -1.82 5.09
N GLN A 143 -20.83 -2.22 3.96
CA GLN A 143 -20.05 -2.61 2.79
C GLN A 143 -19.55 -1.38 2.06
N VAL A 144 -18.29 -1.42 1.65
CA VAL A 144 -17.62 -0.42 0.82
C VAL A 144 -16.95 -1.12 -0.36
N LYS A 145 -16.84 -0.43 -1.49
CA LYS A 145 -15.98 -0.85 -2.60
C LYS A 145 -14.69 -0.05 -2.55
N LEU A 146 -13.56 -0.72 -2.48
CA LEU A 146 -12.24 -0.11 -2.47
C LEU A 146 -11.61 -0.29 -3.85
N ARG A 147 -11.00 0.77 -4.37
CA ARG A 147 -10.02 0.67 -5.45
C ARG A 147 -8.67 1.11 -4.91
N LYS A 148 -7.68 0.24 -5.02
CA LYS A 148 -6.28 0.57 -4.72
C LYS A 148 -5.52 0.65 -6.03
N THR A 149 -4.73 1.69 -6.19
CA THR A 149 -3.89 1.88 -7.36
C THR A 149 -2.45 2.10 -6.92
N ILE A 150 -1.52 1.28 -7.43
CA ILE A 150 -0.08 1.44 -7.17
C ILE A 150 0.56 1.83 -8.49
N VAL A 151 1.26 2.97 -8.49
CA VAL A 151 1.96 3.50 -9.65
C VAL A 151 3.45 3.31 -9.44
N PHE A 152 4.07 2.64 -10.40
CA PHE A 152 5.49 2.34 -10.42
C PHE A 152 6.25 3.31 -11.33
N ASN A 153 7.56 3.43 -11.09
CA ASN A 153 8.47 4.14 -11.97
C ASN A 153 8.62 3.35 -13.29
N GLY A 154 8.11 3.91 -14.39
CA GLY A 154 8.16 3.25 -15.70
C GLY A 154 9.54 3.09 -16.32
N SER A 155 10.56 3.71 -15.74
CA SER A 155 11.96 3.49 -16.14
C SER A 155 12.68 2.47 -15.24
N ASP A 156 12.04 1.98 -14.18
CA ASP A 156 12.66 1.01 -13.29
C ASP A 156 12.57 -0.39 -13.92
N PRO A 157 13.71 -1.01 -14.27
CA PRO A 157 13.71 -2.31 -14.93
C PRO A 157 13.16 -3.42 -14.03
N ARG A 158 13.05 -3.23 -12.70
CA ARG A 158 12.51 -4.23 -11.76
C ARG A 158 11.01 -4.47 -11.94
N VAL A 159 10.27 -3.58 -12.61
CA VAL A 159 8.82 -3.64 -12.75
C VAL A 159 8.41 -4.38 -14.03
N GLU A 160 7.56 -5.40 -13.91
CA GLU A 160 7.02 -6.12 -15.08
C GLU A 160 5.57 -6.58 -14.83
N LEU A 161 4.62 -5.68 -15.02
CA LEU A 161 3.20 -6.02 -14.86
C LEU A 161 2.66 -6.87 -16.02
N ALA A 162 1.57 -7.59 -15.79
CA ALA A 162 0.92 -8.48 -16.75
C ALA A 162 0.51 -7.79 -18.05
N ASP A 163 0.11 -6.52 -17.96
CA ASP A 163 -0.28 -5.66 -19.07
C ASP A 163 0.89 -4.93 -19.75
N GLY A 164 2.11 -5.08 -19.23
CA GLY A 164 3.29 -4.32 -19.68
C GLY A 164 3.25 -2.84 -19.29
N GLY A 165 2.35 -2.44 -18.40
CA GLY A 165 2.20 -1.09 -17.89
C GLY A 165 3.02 -0.82 -16.63
N THR A 166 2.71 0.30 -15.98
CA THR A 166 3.37 0.78 -14.75
C THR A 166 2.39 0.97 -13.61
N THR A 167 1.16 0.50 -13.78
CA THR A 167 0.07 0.75 -12.83
C THR A 167 -0.62 -0.56 -12.51
N PHE A 168 -0.66 -0.90 -11.23
CA PHE A 168 -1.48 -1.99 -10.72
C PHE A 168 -2.77 -1.44 -10.13
N VAL A 169 -3.90 -2.07 -10.45
CA VAL A 169 -5.22 -1.70 -9.92
C VAL A 169 -5.90 -2.93 -9.32
N LYS A 170 -6.34 -2.81 -8.07
CA LYS A 170 -7.12 -3.84 -7.38
C LYS A 170 -8.41 -3.25 -6.86
N GLU A 171 -9.52 -3.85 -7.28
CA GLU A 171 -10.84 -3.54 -6.75
C GLU A 171 -11.31 -4.66 -5.81
N THR A 172 -11.81 -4.29 -4.64
CA THR A 172 -12.41 -5.24 -3.71
C THR A 172 -13.65 -4.65 -3.08
N THR A 173 -14.64 -5.51 -2.83
CA THR A 173 -15.82 -5.15 -2.06
C THR A 173 -15.69 -5.82 -0.69
N THR A 174 -15.76 -5.03 0.38
CA THR A 174 -15.43 -5.49 1.73
C THR A 174 -16.20 -4.73 2.80
N LYS A 175 -16.18 -5.25 4.03
CA LYS A 175 -16.64 -4.56 5.24
C LYS A 175 -15.48 -4.00 6.07
N ILE A 176 -14.25 -4.18 5.59
CA ILE A 176 -13.04 -3.68 6.25
C ILE A 176 -12.91 -2.19 5.95
N HIS A 177 -12.95 -1.38 7.01
CA HIS A 177 -12.85 0.09 6.93
C HIS A 177 -11.44 0.62 7.24
N ALA A 178 -10.48 -0.28 7.47
CA ALA A 178 -9.07 0.07 7.66
C ALA A 178 -8.20 -0.64 6.62
N PRO A 179 -8.35 -0.33 5.31
CA PRO A 179 -7.55 -0.97 4.29
C PRO A 179 -6.09 -0.53 4.41
N VAL A 180 -5.20 -1.51 4.30
CA VAL A 180 -3.76 -1.28 4.20
C VAL A 180 -3.36 -1.49 2.75
N ILE A 181 -2.72 -0.51 2.11
CA ILE A 181 -2.00 -0.74 0.86
C ILE A 181 -0.69 -1.45 1.22
N THR A 182 -0.60 -2.71 0.83
CA THR A 182 0.61 -3.51 1.00
C THR A 182 1.19 -3.79 -0.36
N ARG A 183 2.52 -3.77 -0.40
CA ARG A 183 3.28 -4.05 -1.60
C ARG A 183 2.91 -5.45 -2.12
N ASP A 184 2.85 -6.46 -1.25
CA ASP A 184 2.49 -7.87 -1.53
C ASP A 184 1.24 -8.07 -2.42
N GLU A 185 0.36 -7.08 -2.56
CA GLU A 185 -0.75 -7.11 -3.51
C GLU A 185 -0.33 -7.08 -4.98
N VAL A 186 0.94 -6.79 -5.29
CA VAL A 186 1.51 -6.82 -6.66
C VAL A 186 2.46 -8.00 -6.88
N GLY A 187 2.84 -8.78 -5.87
CA GLY A 187 3.74 -9.93 -6.05
C GLY A 187 5.21 -9.53 -6.18
N TYR A 188 6.05 -10.15 -5.35
CA TYR A 188 7.47 -9.81 -5.19
C TYR A 188 8.29 -11.06 -5.32
N VAL A 189 9.25 -11.04 -6.24
CA VAL A 189 10.26 -12.09 -6.34
C VAL A 189 11.60 -11.48 -5.97
N PHE A 190 12.17 -11.99 -4.86
CA PHE A 190 13.50 -11.65 -4.40
C PHE A 190 14.39 -12.89 -4.47
N VAL A 191 15.45 -12.83 -5.28
CA VAL A 191 16.50 -13.86 -5.31
C VAL A 191 17.79 -13.25 -4.80
N ARG A 192 18.26 -13.75 -3.66
CA ARG A 192 19.57 -13.36 -3.13
C ARG A 192 20.63 -14.32 -3.65
N PHE A 193 21.58 -13.78 -4.38
CA PHE A 193 22.79 -14.48 -4.77
C PHE A 193 23.90 -14.21 -3.75
N MET A 194 24.69 -15.23 -3.49
CA MET A 194 25.85 -15.15 -2.61
C MET A 194 27.01 -15.85 -3.26
N LEU A 195 28.11 -15.13 -3.44
CA LEU A 195 29.37 -15.74 -3.82
C LEU A 195 29.95 -16.44 -2.60
N ASP A 196 30.28 -17.72 -2.76
CA ASP A 196 30.94 -18.52 -1.72
C ASP A 196 32.37 -18.02 -1.45
N ARG A 197 32.98 -17.37 -2.45
CA ARG A 197 34.35 -16.87 -2.42
C ARG A 197 34.41 -15.42 -2.87
N VAL A 198 35.29 -14.69 -2.21
CA VAL A 198 35.62 -13.31 -2.61
C VAL A 198 36.34 -13.31 -3.96
N LEU A 199 35.95 -12.39 -4.85
CA LEU A 199 36.64 -12.18 -6.12
C LEU A 199 38.13 -11.83 -5.86
N PRO A 200 39.08 -12.54 -6.48
CA PRO A 200 40.48 -12.47 -6.06
C PRO A 200 41.18 -11.18 -6.50
N LYS A 201 40.68 -10.51 -7.55
CA LYS A 201 41.19 -9.24 -8.07
C LYS A 201 40.05 -8.32 -8.50
N ASP A 202 40.32 -7.03 -8.55
CA ASP A 202 39.33 -5.99 -8.83
C ASP A 202 38.91 -5.95 -10.30
N ASN A 203 39.75 -6.50 -11.20
CA ASN A 203 39.49 -6.57 -12.63
C ASN A 203 38.77 -7.86 -13.07
N ILE A 204 38.36 -8.71 -12.10
CA ILE A 204 37.51 -9.87 -12.37
C ILE A 204 36.08 -9.46 -12.07
N THR A 205 35.20 -9.67 -13.03
CA THR A 205 33.76 -9.44 -12.89
C THR A 205 33.01 -10.74 -13.12
N LEU A 206 31.88 -10.90 -12.43
CA LEU A 206 30.96 -12.01 -12.64
C LEU A 206 29.62 -11.45 -13.09
N THR A 207 29.10 -11.96 -14.20
CA THR A 207 27.83 -11.54 -14.76
C THR A 207 26.83 -12.65 -14.54
N LEU A 208 25.74 -12.34 -13.83
CA LEU A 208 24.57 -13.20 -13.72
C LEU A 208 23.55 -12.76 -14.76
N THR A 209 23.09 -13.69 -15.60
CA THR A 209 21.94 -13.47 -16.47
C THR A 209 20.82 -14.35 -15.95
N CYS A 210 19.78 -13.70 -15.42
CA CYS A 210 18.64 -14.34 -14.77
C CYS A 210 17.42 -14.23 -15.69
N SER A 211 16.76 -15.34 -16.00
CA SER A 211 15.57 -15.34 -16.85
C SER A 211 14.38 -15.97 -16.15
N LEU A 212 13.25 -15.26 -16.12
CA LEU A 212 11.97 -15.73 -15.58
C LEU A 212 10.87 -15.47 -16.62
N GLY A 213 10.34 -16.56 -17.21
CA GLY A 213 9.38 -16.44 -18.32
C GLY A 213 10.00 -15.77 -19.55
N LYS A 214 9.51 -14.58 -19.92
CA LYS A 214 10.05 -13.79 -21.05
C LYS A 214 11.04 -12.71 -20.62
N ARG A 215 11.17 -12.48 -19.32
CA ARG A 215 12.05 -11.46 -18.75
C ARG A 215 13.44 -12.00 -18.58
N THR A 216 14.42 -11.15 -18.88
CA THR A 216 15.84 -11.44 -18.69
C THR A 216 16.50 -10.20 -18.11
N ASP A 217 17.16 -10.37 -16.97
CA ASP A 217 17.95 -9.33 -16.32
C ASP A 217 19.42 -9.73 -16.25
N THR A 218 20.30 -8.73 -16.28
CA THR A 218 21.74 -8.94 -16.15
C THR A 218 22.28 -8.17 -14.95
N ILE A 219 22.98 -8.87 -14.07
CA ILE A 219 23.58 -8.32 -12.86
C ILE A 219 25.09 -8.49 -12.96
N THR A 220 25.82 -7.37 -13.02
CA THR A 220 27.29 -7.37 -13.00
C THR A 220 27.80 -7.22 -11.57
N ILE A 221 28.57 -8.21 -11.14
CA ILE A 221 29.16 -8.30 -9.82
C ILE A 221 30.64 -7.96 -9.93
N THR A 222 31.05 -7.02 -9.08
CA THR A 222 32.43 -6.60 -8.91
C THR A 222 32.90 -6.97 -7.50
N ARG A 223 34.20 -6.87 -7.24
CA ARG A 223 34.71 -7.06 -5.88
C ARG A 223 34.12 -6.08 -4.88
N ALA A 224 33.70 -4.88 -5.31
CA ALA A 224 33.04 -3.91 -4.45
C ALA A 224 31.57 -4.28 -4.13
N SER A 225 30.86 -4.86 -5.10
CA SER A 225 29.42 -5.18 -5.01
C SER A 225 29.10 -6.66 -4.72
N GLN A 226 30.13 -7.49 -4.48
CA GLN A 226 29.97 -8.94 -4.24
C GLN A 226 29.23 -9.32 -2.95
N LYS A 227 29.01 -8.35 -2.05
CA LYS A 227 28.25 -8.56 -0.82
C LYS A 227 26.80 -8.20 -1.10
N ASN A 228 25.88 -9.13 -0.86
CA ASN A 228 24.43 -8.91 -0.97
C ASN A 228 23.92 -8.64 -2.39
N ILE A 229 24.18 -9.58 -3.30
CA ILE A 229 23.67 -9.50 -4.67
C ILE A 229 22.18 -9.88 -4.64
N LEU A 230 21.31 -8.95 -5.03
CA LEU A 230 19.88 -9.15 -5.02
C LEU A 230 19.31 -8.98 -6.43
N TRP A 231 18.43 -9.90 -6.82
CA TRP A 231 17.57 -9.75 -7.97
C TRP A 231 16.15 -9.54 -7.50
N GLU A 232 15.59 -8.40 -7.89
CA GLU A 232 14.28 -7.92 -7.45
C GLU A 232 13.35 -7.81 -8.64
N ILE A 233 12.16 -8.38 -8.52
CA ILE A 233 11.10 -8.31 -9.55
C ILE A 233 9.78 -7.95 -8.86
N PHE A 234 9.11 -6.95 -9.41
CA PHE A 234 7.79 -6.49 -8.98
C PHE A 234 6.82 -6.83 -10.11
N SER A 235 5.94 -7.82 -9.89
CA SER A 235 5.09 -8.36 -10.96
C SER A 235 3.88 -9.14 -10.43
N ASP A 236 2.69 -8.70 -10.86
CA ASP A 236 1.39 -9.29 -10.51
C ASP A 236 1.19 -10.69 -11.08
N LYS A 237 1.99 -11.08 -12.07
CA LYS A 237 2.02 -12.42 -12.66
C LYS A 237 2.33 -13.51 -11.63
N TYR A 238 3.00 -13.18 -10.53
CA TYR A 238 3.49 -14.15 -9.55
C TYR A 238 2.75 -14.12 -8.21
N LEU A 239 1.65 -13.36 -8.11
CA LEU A 239 0.90 -13.16 -6.87
C LEU A 239 0.42 -14.45 -6.20
N ASP A 240 -0.08 -15.39 -7.00
CA ASP A 240 -0.63 -16.65 -6.51
C ASP A 240 0.38 -17.82 -6.60
N THR A 241 1.67 -17.50 -6.77
CA THR A 241 2.71 -18.51 -6.92
C THR A 241 3.51 -18.68 -5.62
N ASN A 242 3.55 -19.92 -5.12
CA ASN A 242 4.33 -20.27 -3.92
C ASN A 242 5.76 -20.74 -4.26
N SER A 243 6.03 -20.96 -5.55
CA SER A 243 7.34 -21.32 -6.08
C SER A 243 7.43 -20.85 -7.52
N PHE A 244 8.65 -20.58 -7.98
CA PHE A 244 8.94 -20.23 -9.36
C PHE A 244 10.23 -20.92 -9.80
N VAL A 245 10.38 -21.08 -11.12
CA VAL A 245 11.58 -21.61 -11.75
C VAL A 245 12.16 -20.51 -12.62
N TYR A 246 13.48 -20.31 -12.53
CA TYR A 246 14.22 -19.34 -13.32
C TYR A 246 15.48 -20.00 -13.88
N ASP A 247 15.93 -19.51 -15.03
CA ASP A 247 17.21 -19.89 -15.61
C ASP A 247 18.28 -18.92 -15.13
N LEU A 248 19.45 -19.47 -14.75
CA LEU A 248 20.60 -18.69 -14.32
C LEU A 248 21.81 -19.07 -15.18
N GLN A 249 22.31 -18.10 -15.94
CA GLN A 249 23.60 -18.18 -16.60
C GLN A 249 24.62 -17.36 -15.84
N VAL A 250 25.80 -17.95 -15.66
CA VAL A 250 26.91 -17.32 -14.92
C VAL A 250 28.10 -17.22 -15.85
N GLU A 251 28.60 -16.00 -16.04
CA GLU A 251 29.79 -15.72 -16.83
C GLU A 251 30.83 -15.04 -15.97
N VAL A 252 32.09 -15.46 -16.11
CA VAL A 252 33.23 -14.84 -15.43
C VAL A 252 34.10 -14.17 -16.47
N THR A 253 34.39 -12.89 -16.28
CA THR A 253 35.27 -12.13 -17.16
C THR A 253 36.47 -11.64 -16.36
N GLY A 254 37.67 -11.96 -16.86
CA GLY A 254 38.94 -11.59 -16.25
C GLY A 254 40.10 -12.35 -16.91
N PRO A 255 41.35 -11.90 -16.73
CA PRO A 255 42.54 -12.59 -17.23
C PRO A 255 42.86 -13.88 -16.46
#